data_AF-A0A6P0II73-F1
#
_entry.id   AF-A0A6P0II73-F1
#
_cell.length_a   1.000
_cell.length_b   1.000
_cell.length_c   1.000
_cell.angle_alpha   90.00
_cell.angle_beta   90.00
_cell.angle_gamma   90.00
#
_symmetry.space_group_name_H-M   'P 1'
#
loop_
_entity.id
_entity.type
_entity.pdbx_description
1 polymer ?
#
loop_
_entity_poly.entity_id
_entity_poly.type
_entity_poly.pdbx_seq_one_letter_code
_entity_poly.pdbx_strand_id
1 'polypeptide(L)'
;PDVNVNRTLASAQALREWLLTSDESIKSINLYSFDVHTRRSWMLFKQVLGPEIKVGAIAANSLDYEPKQWWVSSQGVRSIMSETIAYLYAQVVSLKV
;
A
#
# COMPACT_ATOMS: atom_id res chain seq x y z
N PRO A 1 3.21 5.29 18.61
CA PRO A 1 1.75 5.46 18.81
C PRO A 1 1.04 4.10 18.79
N ASP A 2 -0.01 3.93 19.59
CA ASP A 2 -0.80 2.69 19.60
C ASP A 2 -1.64 2.61 18.31
N VAL A 3 -1.26 1.72 17.38
CA VAL A 3 -1.83 1.70 16.02
C VAL A 3 -3.01 0.73 15.96
N ASN A 4 -4.11 1.08 16.61
CA ASN A 4 -5.33 0.26 16.60
C ASN A 4 -6.12 0.37 15.27
N VAL A 5 -5.85 1.37 14.42
CA VAL A 5 -6.49 1.55 13.09
C VAL A 5 -5.45 2.12 12.10
N ASN A 6 -5.46 1.65 10.84
CA ASN A 6 -4.64 2.17 9.72
C ASN A 6 -3.11 1.97 9.79
N ARG A 7 -2.66 0.74 10.11
CA ARG A 7 -1.23 0.37 10.15
C ARG A 7 -0.42 0.78 8.92
N THR A 8 -0.96 0.60 7.72
CA THR A 8 -0.27 0.98 6.47
C THR A 8 -0.06 2.49 6.33
N LEU A 9 -1.04 3.30 6.74
CA LEU A 9 -0.93 4.76 6.70
C LEU A 9 0.12 5.24 7.72
N ALA A 10 0.09 4.67 8.92
CA ALA A 10 1.08 4.99 9.96
C ALA A 10 2.51 4.67 9.49
N SER A 11 2.72 3.54 8.79
CA SER A 11 4.01 3.22 8.19
C SER A 11 4.45 4.24 7.14
N ALA A 12 3.53 4.72 6.30
CA ALA A 12 3.83 5.75 5.31
C ALA A 12 4.21 7.09 5.97
N GLN A 13 3.51 7.49 7.04
CA GLN A 13 3.80 8.70 7.81
C GLN A 13 5.15 8.62 8.52
N ALA A 14 5.45 7.49 9.18
CA ALA A 14 6.74 7.28 9.81
C ALA A 14 7.89 7.35 8.80
N LEU A 15 7.72 6.81 7.59
CA LEU A 15 8.71 6.93 6.53
C LEU A 15 8.89 8.39 6.08
N ARG A 16 7.80 9.15 5.94
CA ARG A 16 7.87 10.59 5.62
C ARG A 16 8.66 11.37 6.67
N GLU A 17 8.37 11.14 7.95
CA GLU A 17 9.06 11.80 9.06
C GLU A 17 10.56 11.49 9.05
N TRP A 18 10.92 10.22 8.82
CA TRP A 18 12.31 9.82 8.69
C TRP A 18 12.99 10.51 7.50
N LEU A 19 12.34 10.55 6.34
CA LEU A 19 12.87 11.21 5.14
C LEU A 19 13.10 12.72 5.33
N LEU A 20 12.22 13.41 6.06
CA LEU A 20 12.36 14.84 6.34
C LEU A 20 13.51 15.17 7.30
N THR A 21 13.91 14.21 8.12
CA THR A 21 14.97 14.38 9.14
C THR A 21 16.28 13.71 8.74
N SER A 22 16.28 12.89 7.68
CA SER A 22 17.47 12.29 7.11
C SER A 22 18.23 13.28 6.22
N ASP A 23 19.55 13.10 6.12
CA ASP A 23 20.40 13.83 5.16
C ASP A 23 20.29 13.28 3.72
N GLU A 24 19.38 12.33 3.47
CA GLU A 24 19.23 11.63 2.20
C GLU A 24 18.31 12.38 1.23
N SER A 25 18.80 12.67 0.03
CA SER A 25 18.03 13.36 -1.01
C SER A 25 17.21 12.40 -1.88
N ILE A 26 16.36 11.56 -1.28
CA ILE A 26 15.56 10.56 -2.02
C ILE A 26 14.47 11.25 -2.85
N LYS A 27 14.42 10.96 -4.16
CA LYS A 27 13.41 11.49 -5.10
C LYS A 27 12.40 10.47 -5.57
N SER A 28 12.68 9.19 -5.39
CA SER A 28 11.79 8.11 -5.81
C SER A 28 12.03 6.84 -5.00
N ILE A 29 10.95 6.10 -4.76
CA ILE A 29 10.97 4.81 -4.08
C ILE A 29 10.06 3.81 -4.80
N ASN A 30 10.36 2.51 -4.65
CA ASN A 30 9.44 1.44 -5.02
C ASN A 30 8.92 0.75 -3.76
N LEU A 31 7.61 0.70 -3.60
CA LEU A 31 6.98 -0.10 -2.56
C LEU A 31 6.92 -1.56 -3.00
N TYR A 32 7.66 -2.43 -2.32
CA TYR A 32 7.54 -3.87 -2.48
C TYR A 32 6.56 -4.42 -1.44
N SER A 33 5.50 -5.08 -1.88
CA SER A 33 4.50 -5.68 -0.99
C SER A 33 3.93 -6.96 -1.59
N PHE A 34 3.12 -7.66 -0.80
CA PHE A 34 2.55 -8.93 -1.20
C PHE A 34 1.32 -8.72 -2.07
N ASP A 35 1.36 -9.25 -3.29
CA ASP A 35 0.18 -9.53 -4.10
C ASP A 35 -0.79 -8.33 -4.23
N VAL A 36 -2.09 -8.56 -4.29
CA VAL A 36 -3.15 -7.55 -4.49
C VAL A 36 -3.18 -6.47 -3.43
N HIS A 37 -2.66 -6.76 -2.22
CA HIS A 37 -2.53 -5.78 -1.14
C HIS A 37 -1.60 -4.61 -1.50
N THR A 38 -0.63 -4.86 -2.39
CA THR A 38 0.33 -3.85 -2.86
C THR A 38 -0.34 -2.60 -3.39
N ARG A 39 -1.49 -2.72 -4.08
CA ARG A 39 -2.18 -1.58 -4.69
C ARG A 39 -2.71 -0.58 -3.65
N ARG A 40 -3.29 -1.09 -2.56
CA ARG A 40 -3.79 -0.26 -1.46
C ARG A 40 -2.65 0.43 -0.72
N SER A 41 -1.59 -0.32 -0.44
CA SER A 41 -0.41 0.23 0.22
C SER A 41 0.27 1.29 -0.63
N TRP A 42 0.41 1.04 -1.94
CA TRP A 42 0.96 2.02 -2.88
C TRP A 42 0.17 3.32 -2.89
N MET A 43 -1.16 3.25 -2.93
CA MET A 43 -2.02 4.44 -2.89
C MET A 43 -1.74 5.30 -1.65
N LEU A 44 -1.69 4.68 -0.46
CA LEU A 44 -1.45 5.40 0.79
C LEU A 44 -0.04 6.01 0.84
N PHE A 45 0.99 5.25 0.44
CA PHE A 45 2.35 5.78 0.38
C PHE A 45 2.48 6.92 -0.62
N LYS A 46 1.85 6.81 -1.78
CA LYS A 46 1.82 7.86 -2.80
C LYS A 46 1.12 9.12 -2.29
N GLN A 47 0.04 8.99 -1.53
CA GLN A 47 -0.65 10.13 -0.94
C GLN A 47 0.19 10.84 0.12
N VAL A 48 0.91 10.07 0.95
CA VAL A 48 1.69 10.64 2.07
C VAL A 48 3.02 11.26 1.60
N LEU A 49 3.70 10.64 0.64
CA LEU A 49 5.05 11.03 0.20
C LEU A 49 5.06 11.89 -1.07
N GLY A 50 3.96 11.89 -1.82
CA GLY A 50 3.79 12.75 -2.98
C GLY A 50 3.33 14.15 -2.57
N PRO A 51 3.61 15.17 -3.40
CA PRO A 51 4.27 15.10 -4.70
C PRO A 51 5.81 15.07 -4.67
N GLU A 52 6.44 15.24 -3.51
CA GLU A 52 7.89 15.43 -3.37
C GLU A 52 8.69 14.19 -3.78
N ILE A 53 8.14 13.00 -3.53
CA ILE A 53 8.76 11.71 -3.83
C ILE A 53 7.87 10.91 -4.77
N LYS A 54 8.45 10.42 -5.87
CA LYS A 54 7.76 9.53 -6.80
C LYS A 54 7.67 8.13 -6.22
N VAL A 55 6.45 7.62 -6.03
CA VAL A 55 6.21 6.30 -5.46
C VAL A 55 5.77 5.33 -6.56
N GLY A 56 6.60 4.34 -6.86
CA GLY A 56 6.27 3.15 -7.65
C GLY A 56 5.88 1.96 -6.77
N ALA A 57 5.48 0.85 -7.38
CA ALA A 57 5.14 -0.37 -6.66
C ALA A 57 5.54 -1.63 -7.42
N ILE A 58 5.94 -2.65 -6.66
CA ILE A 58 6.27 -3.99 -7.15
C ILE A 58 5.48 -4.97 -6.28
N ALA A 59 4.53 -5.69 -6.89
CA ALA A 59 3.75 -6.70 -6.20
C ALA A 59 4.45 -8.06 -6.30
N ALA A 60 4.73 -8.68 -5.16
CA ALA A 60 5.15 -10.08 -5.12
C ALA A 60 3.99 -10.97 -5.57
N ASN A 61 4.27 -12.02 -6.34
CA ASN A 61 3.24 -12.95 -6.75
C ASN A 61 2.69 -13.72 -5.53
N SER A 62 1.38 -13.97 -5.54
CA SER A 62 0.76 -14.89 -4.60
C SER A 62 1.34 -16.29 -4.76
N LEU A 63 1.55 -16.97 -3.63
CA LEU A 63 1.88 -18.40 -3.60
C LEU A 63 0.62 -19.28 -3.49
N ASP A 64 -0.52 -18.67 -3.15
CA ASP A 64 -1.75 -19.40 -2.82
C ASP A 64 -2.72 -19.50 -4.00
N TYR A 65 -2.51 -18.73 -5.06
CA TYR A 65 -3.31 -18.77 -6.28
C TYR A 65 -2.56 -18.16 -7.47
N GLU A 66 -2.90 -18.56 -8.69
CA GLU A 66 -2.37 -17.94 -9.92
C GLU A 66 -2.96 -16.54 -10.10
N PRO A 67 -2.18 -15.44 -10.00
CA PRO A 67 -2.71 -14.09 -10.04
C PRO A 67 -3.43 -13.74 -11.34
N LYS A 68 -3.02 -14.34 -12.47
CA LYS A 68 -3.68 -14.10 -13.77
C LYS A 68 -5.01 -14.83 -13.94
N GLN A 69 -5.33 -15.78 -13.06
CA GLN A 69 -6.53 -16.61 -13.10
C GLN A 69 -7.18 -16.70 -11.71
N TRP A 70 -7.08 -15.63 -10.93
CA TRP A 70 -7.48 -15.56 -9.53
C TRP A 70 -8.91 -16.03 -9.27
N TRP A 71 -9.82 -15.82 -10.23
CA TRP A 71 -11.23 -16.16 -10.15
C TRP A 71 -11.51 -17.67 -10.14
N VAL A 72 -10.53 -18.49 -10.52
CA VAL A 72 -10.64 -19.95 -10.51
C VAL A 72 -10.48 -20.52 -9.10
N SER A 73 -9.93 -19.75 -8.16
CA SER A 73 -9.65 -20.19 -6.80
C SER A 73 -10.46 -19.40 -5.76
N SER A 74 -10.98 -20.11 -4.74
CA SER A 74 -11.63 -19.46 -3.60
C SER A 74 -10.70 -18.47 -2.90
N GLN A 75 -9.40 -18.77 -2.82
CA GLN A 75 -8.41 -17.88 -2.21
C GLN A 75 -8.23 -16.60 -3.00
N GLY A 76 -8.02 -16.68 -4.32
CA GLY A 76 -7.88 -15.50 -5.19
C GLY A 76 -9.12 -14.61 -5.19
N VAL A 77 -10.32 -15.20 -5.26
CA VAL A 77 -11.59 -14.45 -5.14
C VAL A 77 -11.66 -13.72 -3.79
N ARG A 78 -11.40 -14.41 -2.67
CA ARG A 78 -11.44 -13.80 -1.33
C ARG A 78 -10.42 -12.69 -1.18
N SER A 79 -9.18 -12.89 -1.63
CA SER A 79 -8.10 -11.90 -1.56
C SER A 79 -8.48 -10.62 -2.32
N ILE A 80 -8.94 -10.76 -3.57
CA ILE A 80 -9.27 -9.60 -4.41
C ILE A 80 -10.50 -8.85 -3.90
N MET A 81 -11.56 -9.57 -3.50
CA MET A 81 -12.75 -8.92 -2.96
C MET A 81 -12.44 -8.17 -1.66
N SER A 82 -11.68 -8.80 -0.75
CA SER A 82 -11.31 -8.18 0.53
C SER A 82 -10.43 -6.96 0.33
N GLU A 83 -9.40 -7.04 -0.51
CA GLU A 83 -8.53 -5.89 -0.78
C GLU A 83 -9.24 -4.80 -1.61
N THR A 84 -10.21 -5.14 -2.45
CA THR A 84 -11.03 -4.15 -3.15
C THR A 84 -11.87 -3.32 -2.18
N ILE A 85 -12.56 -3.99 -1.24
CA ILE A 85 -13.35 -3.30 -0.20
C ILE A 85 -12.41 -2.47 0.68
N ALA A 86 -11.30 -3.04 1.13
CA ALA A 86 -10.32 -2.34 1.95
C ALA A 86 -9.69 -1.14 1.21
N TYR A 87 -9.47 -1.24 -0.11
CA TYR A 87 -8.95 -0.17 -0.95
C TYR A 87 -9.92 1.02 -1.00
N LEU A 88 -11.19 0.74 -1.26
CA LEU A 88 -12.23 1.78 -1.29
C LEU A 88 -12.41 2.43 0.09
N TYR A 89 -12.45 1.62 1.15
CA TYR A 89 -12.49 2.13 2.52
C TYR A 89 -11.29 3.05 2.82
N ALA A 90 -10.07 2.58 2.52
CA ALA A 90 -8.85 3.34 2.73
C ALA A 90 -8.84 4.64 1.91
N GLN A 91 -9.32 4.61 0.66
CA GLN A 91 -9.42 5.82 -0.18
C GLN A 91 -10.35 6.85 0.45
N VAL A 92 -11.55 6.45 0.91
CA VAL A 92 -12.51 7.38 1.53
C VAL A 92 -12.01 7.91 2.87
N VAL A 93 -11.38 7.07 3.69
CA VAL A 93 -10.89 7.47 5.02
C VAL A 93 -9.61 8.32 4.93
N SER A 94 -8.68 7.97 4.04
CA SER A 94 -7.44 8.72 3.85
C SER A 94 -7.67 10.11 3.24
N LEU A 95 -8.75 10.33 2.48
CA LEU A 95 -9.11 11.69 2.02
C LEU A 95 -9.43 12.66 3.16
N LYS A 96 -9.68 12.17 4.38
CA LYS A 96 -9.97 13.00 5.56
C LYS A 96 -8.73 13.31 6.41
N VAL A 97 -7.56 12.82 6.00
CA VAL A 97 -6.26 13.00 6.67
C VAL A 97 -5.39 13.89 5.81
#